data_AF-A0A4U3LIF0-F1
#
_entry.id   AF-A0A4U3LIF0-F1
#
_cell.length_a   1.000
_cell.length_b   1.000
_cell.length_c   1.000
_cell.angle_alpha   90.00
_cell.angle_beta   90.00
_cell.angle_gamma   90.00
#
_symmetry.space_group_name_H-M   'P 1'
#
loop_
_entity.id
_entity.type
_entity.pdbx_description
1 polymer ?
#
loop_
_entity_poly.entity_id
_entity_poly.type
_entity_poly.pdbx_seq_one_letter_code
_entity_poly.pdbx_strand_id
1 'polypeptide(L)'
;MPRDDRKTDDRRQRGSSSAAEERRLMRSTNRLDIPRELRRTIALRSAYDADAFGRLSERIARFLGTGQFLVYMTATILFWVGWNIFAPESLRFDQYPFIFLTLALSLQASYAAPLILLAQNRQEARDRVQYERDRDVDARTRADMEFLAREMASLRMAVGEVATRDFLRSELRSLLADLDLKSREDDRV
;
A
#
# COMPACT_ATOMS: atom_id res chain seq x y z
N MET A 1 -77.33 24.95 -14.05
CA MET A 1 -76.44 24.52 -15.16
C MET A 1 -75.46 25.65 -15.41
N PRO A 2 -74.12 25.45 -15.48
CA PRO A 2 -73.40 24.46 -16.28
C PRO A 2 -72.36 23.61 -15.50
N ARG A 3 -71.78 22.60 -16.17
CA ARG A 3 -71.09 21.43 -15.61
C ARG A 3 -69.55 21.56 -15.58
N ASP A 4 -69.02 21.16 -14.43
CA ASP A 4 -67.78 20.41 -14.11
C ASP A 4 -66.78 20.06 -15.25
N ASP A 5 -65.72 20.88 -15.42
CA ASP A 5 -64.55 20.64 -16.29
C ASP A 5 -63.23 20.56 -15.50
N ARG A 6 -63.26 20.05 -14.25
CA ARG A 6 -62.10 20.08 -13.34
C ARG A 6 -61.37 18.73 -13.15
N LYS A 7 -61.56 17.76 -14.05
CA LYS A 7 -60.98 16.40 -13.92
C LYS A 7 -59.92 16.01 -14.96
N THR A 8 -59.59 16.86 -15.92
CA THR A 8 -58.69 16.48 -17.03
C THR A 8 -57.21 16.86 -16.86
N ASP A 9 -56.87 17.66 -15.84
CA ASP A 9 -55.49 18.18 -15.70
C ASP A 9 -54.61 17.39 -14.70
N ASP A 10 -55.22 16.61 -13.80
CA ASP A 10 -54.48 15.88 -12.75
C ASP A 10 -53.70 14.65 -13.27
N ARG A 11 -54.03 14.16 -14.47
CA ARG A 11 -53.39 12.96 -15.03
C ARG A 11 -52.09 13.25 -15.77
N ARG A 12 -51.82 14.51 -16.14
CA ARG A 12 -50.59 14.90 -16.83
C ARG A 12 -49.45 15.30 -15.88
N GLN A 13 -49.75 15.76 -14.66
CA GLN A 13 -48.70 16.14 -13.71
C GLN A 13 -48.02 14.93 -13.03
N ARG A 14 -48.76 13.84 -12.77
CA ARG A 14 -48.25 12.63 -12.10
C ARG A 14 -47.19 11.84 -12.89
N GLY A 15 -47.14 11.99 -14.21
CA GLY A 15 -46.14 11.34 -15.07
C GLY A 15 -44.80 12.07 -15.14
N SER A 16 -44.78 13.38 -14.87
CA SER A 16 -43.56 14.21 -14.97
C SER A 16 -42.71 14.19 -13.70
N SER A 17 -43.33 13.93 -12.54
CA SER A 17 -42.62 13.88 -11.25
C SER A 17 -41.80 12.60 -11.07
N SER A 18 -42.32 11.46 -11.54
CA SER A 18 -41.66 10.15 -11.43
C SER A 18 -40.35 10.07 -12.22
N ALA A 19 -40.31 10.60 -13.45
CA ALA A 19 -39.08 10.62 -14.26
C ALA A 19 -38.03 11.61 -13.71
N ALA A 20 -38.46 12.67 -13.04
CA ALA A 20 -37.57 13.62 -12.37
C ALA A 20 -37.02 13.05 -11.04
N GLU A 21 -37.81 12.24 -10.32
CA GLU A 21 -37.39 11.52 -9.12
C GLU A 21 -36.42 10.37 -9.43
N GLU A 22 -36.68 9.56 -10.45
CA GLU A 22 -35.75 8.49 -10.87
C GLU A 22 -34.40 9.07 -11.32
N ARG A 23 -34.40 10.18 -12.07
CA ARG A 23 -33.17 10.88 -12.44
C ARG A 23 -32.43 11.48 -11.24
N ARG A 24 -33.14 11.85 -10.17
CA ARG A 24 -32.52 12.33 -8.92
C ARG A 24 -31.95 11.18 -8.09
N LEU A 25 -32.62 10.02 -8.06
CA LEU A 25 -32.14 8.82 -7.39
C LEU A 25 -30.90 8.22 -8.09
N MET A 26 -30.87 8.20 -9.42
CA MET A 26 -29.68 7.80 -10.20
C MET A 26 -28.51 8.80 -10.10
N ARG A 27 -28.77 10.08 -9.81
CA ARG A 27 -27.71 11.10 -9.62
C ARG A 27 -27.11 11.07 -8.21
N SER A 28 -27.76 10.39 -7.26
CA SER A 28 -27.32 10.27 -5.87
C SER A 28 -26.25 9.18 -5.68
N THR A 29 -26.20 8.18 -6.55
CA THR A 29 -25.23 7.06 -6.44
C THR A 29 -23.87 7.35 -7.07
N ASN A 30 -23.73 8.48 -7.78
CA ASN A 30 -22.47 8.88 -8.43
C ASN A 30 -21.77 10.04 -7.70
N ARG A 31 -21.91 10.11 -6.38
CA ARG A 31 -21.31 11.15 -5.52
C ARG A 31 -20.28 10.60 -4.53
N LEU A 32 -19.65 9.48 -4.86
CA LEU A 32 -18.55 8.91 -4.08
C LEU A 32 -17.14 9.13 -4.67
N ASP A 33 -17.02 9.91 -5.76
CA ASP A 33 -15.73 10.32 -6.29
C ASP A 33 -15.37 11.73 -5.79
N ILE A 34 -14.92 11.82 -4.54
CA ILE A 34 -14.14 12.98 -4.12
C ILE A 34 -12.72 12.76 -4.66
N PRO A 35 -12.24 13.57 -5.62
CA PRO A 35 -10.92 13.37 -6.21
C PRO A 35 -9.84 13.46 -5.11
N ARG A 36 -8.95 12.45 -5.08
CA ARG A 36 -7.81 12.27 -4.15
C ARG A 36 -6.71 13.33 -4.31
N GLU A 37 -7.06 14.53 -4.74
CA GLU A 37 -6.12 15.57 -5.15
C GLU A 37 -5.85 16.57 -4.02
N LEU A 38 -6.80 16.73 -3.09
CA LEU A 38 -6.63 17.61 -1.93
C LEU A 38 -5.70 17.03 -0.85
N ARG A 39 -5.36 15.73 -0.91
CA ARG A 39 -4.37 15.13 -0.01
C ARG A 39 -2.93 15.40 -0.47
N ARG A 40 -2.72 15.76 -1.75
CA ARG A 40 -1.40 16.02 -2.30
C ARG A 40 -0.85 17.39 -1.86
N THR A 41 -1.70 18.40 -1.70
CA THR A 41 -1.28 19.73 -1.24
C THR A 41 -0.90 19.76 0.24
N ILE A 42 -1.56 18.96 1.08
CA ILE A 42 -1.16 18.78 2.49
C ILE A 42 0.12 17.95 2.59
N ALA A 43 0.30 16.94 1.73
CA ALA A 43 1.54 16.16 1.65
C ALA A 43 2.76 16.97 1.15
N LEU A 44 2.56 17.98 0.31
CA LEU A 44 3.64 18.82 -0.21
C LEU A 44 4.20 19.80 0.84
N ARG A 45 3.42 20.19 1.85
CA ARG A 45 3.92 21.00 2.98
C ARG A 45 4.83 20.20 3.93
N SER A 46 4.74 18.87 3.91
CA SER A 46 5.63 17.96 4.67
C SER A 46 6.84 17.49 3.86
N ALA A 47 6.86 17.73 2.53
CA ALA A 47 7.92 17.26 1.63
C ALA A 47 9.22 18.06 1.75
N TYR A 48 9.18 19.31 2.22
CA TYR A 48 10.39 20.16 2.32
C TYR A 48 11.36 19.67 3.43
N ASP A 49 10.84 18.98 4.46
CA ASP A 49 11.65 18.39 5.55
C ASP A 49 11.90 16.87 5.38
N ALA A 50 11.13 16.18 4.55
CA ALA A 50 11.22 14.72 4.43
C ALA A 50 12.59 14.24 3.90
N ASP A 51 13.17 15.00 2.97
CA ASP A 51 14.40 14.64 2.25
C ASP A 51 15.67 14.95 3.04
N ALA A 52 15.75 16.12 3.71
CA ALA A 52 16.90 16.50 4.52
C ALA A 52 17.04 15.61 5.75
N PHE A 53 15.93 15.38 6.47
CA PHE A 53 15.90 14.47 7.61
C PHE A 53 15.98 13.00 7.20
N GLY A 54 15.54 12.64 5.98
CA GLY A 54 15.75 11.30 5.39
C GLY A 54 17.23 10.94 5.31
N ARG A 55 18.01 11.81 4.65
CA ARG A 55 19.46 11.65 4.49
C ARG A 55 20.20 11.74 5.82
N LEU A 56 19.76 12.61 6.74
CA LEU A 56 20.35 12.71 8.08
C LEU A 56 20.13 11.41 8.88
N SER A 57 18.91 10.86 8.89
CA SER A 57 18.62 9.61 9.59
C SER A 57 19.37 8.42 8.99
N GLU A 58 19.54 8.33 7.67
CA GLU A 58 20.32 7.26 7.05
C GLU A 58 21.81 7.33 7.44
N ARG A 59 22.34 8.56 7.56
CA ARG A 59 23.72 8.79 8.00
C ARG A 59 23.89 8.46 9.49
N ILE A 60 22.94 8.86 10.33
CA ILE A 60 22.90 8.53 11.76
C ILE A 60 22.75 7.02 11.96
N ALA A 61 21.87 6.34 11.22
CA ALA A 61 21.67 4.90 11.33
C ALA A 61 22.94 4.12 10.98
N ARG A 62 23.63 4.49 9.91
CA ARG A 62 24.94 3.90 9.56
C ARG A 62 26.02 4.22 10.61
N PHE A 63 25.96 5.40 11.22
CA PHE A 63 26.93 5.82 12.23
C PHE A 63 26.72 5.14 13.60
N LEU A 64 25.48 5.01 14.06
CA LEU A 64 25.13 4.34 15.33
C LEU A 64 25.20 2.81 15.22
N GLY A 65 24.89 2.23 14.06
CA GLY A 65 24.97 0.78 13.83
C GLY A 65 26.39 0.25 13.68
N THR A 66 27.36 1.13 13.44
CA THR A 66 28.77 0.76 13.34
C THR A 66 29.45 0.98 14.70
N GLY A 67 30.26 0.03 15.17
CA GLY A 67 31.03 0.15 16.43
C GLY A 67 31.97 1.36 16.51
N GLN A 68 32.15 2.09 15.41
CA GLN A 68 32.92 3.33 15.33
C GLN A 68 32.41 4.44 16.25
N PHE A 69 31.09 4.57 16.47
CA PHE A 69 30.56 5.59 17.39
C PHE A 69 31.10 5.40 18.82
N LEU A 70 31.11 4.15 19.30
CA LEU A 70 31.65 3.82 20.62
C LEU A 70 33.14 4.14 20.69
N VAL A 71 33.92 3.82 19.65
CA VAL A 71 35.35 4.14 19.59
C VAL A 71 35.59 5.64 19.69
N TYR A 72 34.87 6.47 18.93
CA TYR A 72 34.99 7.93 19.00
C TYR A 72 34.58 8.49 20.37
N MET A 73 33.50 7.98 20.96
CA MET A 73 33.05 8.40 22.29
C MET A 73 34.08 8.05 23.36
N THR A 74 34.60 6.83 23.36
CA THR A 74 35.64 6.40 24.30
C THR A 74 36.92 7.20 24.12
N ALA A 75 37.37 7.42 22.87
CA ALA A 75 38.55 8.23 22.58
C ALA A 75 38.38 9.68 23.09
N THR A 76 37.21 10.27 22.93
CA THR A 76 36.91 11.63 23.42
C THR A 76 36.98 11.71 24.95
N ILE A 77 36.39 10.73 25.65
CA ILE A 77 36.45 10.66 27.11
C ILE A 77 37.90 10.48 27.59
N LEU A 78 38.63 9.54 26.98
CA LEU A 78 40.04 9.31 27.30
C LEU A 78 40.92 10.53 27.03
N PHE A 79 40.67 11.24 25.92
CA PHE A 79 41.35 12.49 25.60
C PHE A 79 41.08 13.56 26.66
N TRP A 80 39.82 13.74 27.08
CA TRP A 80 39.46 14.71 28.12
C TRP A 80 40.09 14.39 29.48
N VAL A 81 40.03 13.14 29.89
CA VAL A 81 40.63 12.65 31.13
C VAL A 81 42.16 12.80 31.07
N GLY A 82 42.77 12.36 29.96
CA GLY A 82 44.21 12.49 29.73
C GLY A 82 44.67 13.95 29.76
N TRP A 83 43.95 14.84 29.08
CA TRP A 83 44.24 16.27 29.10
C TRP A 83 44.21 16.82 30.53
N ASN A 84 43.18 16.52 31.32
CA ASN A 84 43.07 17.04 32.69
C ASN A 84 44.07 16.40 33.68
N ILE A 85 44.56 15.19 33.42
CA ILE A 85 45.60 14.54 34.25
C ILE A 85 47.00 15.08 33.91
N PHE A 86 47.35 15.14 32.62
CA PHE A 86 48.71 15.48 32.18
C PHE A 86 48.94 16.99 32.02
N ALA A 87 47.88 17.82 31.98
CA ALA A 87 48.04 19.26 31.92
C ALA A 87 48.61 19.85 33.22
N PRO A 88 49.45 20.91 33.13
CA PRO A 88 49.89 21.70 34.28
C PRO A 88 48.70 22.26 35.07
N GLU A 89 48.84 22.43 36.39
CA GLU A 89 47.75 22.91 37.28
C GLU A 89 47.06 24.19 36.80
N SER A 90 47.80 25.08 36.13
CA SER A 90 47.26 26.31 35.57
C SER A 90 46.35 26.14 34.34
N LEU A 91 46.36 24.97 33.71
CA LEU A 91 45.60 24.63 32.48
C LEU A 91 44.61 23.48 32.67
N ARG A 92 44.49 22.94 33.90
CA ARG A 92 43.48 21.94 34.23
C ARG A 92 42.12 22.64 34.31
N PHE A 93 41.27 22.38 33.33
CA PHE A 93 39.92 22.93 33.30
C PHE A 93 38.95 22.15 34.20
N ASP A 94 39.18 20.85 34.41
CA ASP A 94 38.26 19.92 35.08
C ASP A 94 39.02 18.92 35.96
N GLN A 95 39.23 19.29 37.23
CA GLN A 95 39.94 18.46 38.21
C GLN A 95 39.02 17.38 38.80
N TYR A 96 39.58 16.28 39.32
CA TYR A 96 38.80 15.18 39.94
C TYR A 96 37.81 15.76 40.97
N PRO A 97 36.47 15.56 40.83
CA PRO A 97 35.78 14.44 40.19
C PRO A 97 35.24 14.64 38.74
N PHE A 98 35.83 15.52 37.92
CA PHE A 98 35.41 15.78 36.53
C PHE A 98 33.94 16.26 36.38
N ILE A 99 33.63 17.40 37.00
CA ILE A 99 32.26 17.93 37.04
C ILE A 99 31.78 18.35 35.64
N PHE A 100 32.66 18.92 34.81
CA PHE A 100 32.29 19.36 33.46
C PHE A 100 32.02 18.18 32.55
N LEU A 101 32.85 17.14 32.60
CA LEU A 101 32.60 15.90 31.87
C LEU A 101 31.25 15.29 32.27
N THR A 102 30.95 15.26 33.57
CA THR A 102 29.70 14.70 34.09
C THR A 102 28.48 15.53 33.65
N LEU A 103 28.58 16.86 33.71
CA LEU A 103 27.55 17.78 33.22
C LEU A 103 27.32 17.60 31.71
N ALA A 104 28.39 17.51 30.93
CA ALA A 104 28.30 17.29 29.49
C ALA A 104 27.63 15.95 29.15
N LEU A 105 28.02 14.86 29.82
CA LEU A 105 27.44 13.54 29.60
C LEU A 105 25.96 13.47 30.02
N SER A 106 25.58 14.11 31.13
CA SER A 106 24.18 14.17 31.56
C SER A 106 23.31 14.99 30.59
N LEU A 107 23.82 16.12 30.10
CA LEU A 107 23.16 16.90 29.05
C LEU A 107 23.04 16.09 27.75
N GLN A 108 24.10 15.40 27.35
CA GLN A 108 24.12 14.56 26.15
C GLN A 108 23.02 13.49 26.22
N ALA A 109 22.91 12.78 27.35
CA ALA A 109 21.86 11.79 27.55
C ALA A 109 20.45 12.41 27.49
N SER A 110 20.27 13.57 28.12
CA SER A 110 18.99 14.28 28.16
C SER A 110 18.52 14.73 26.77
N TYR A 111 19.42 15.24 25.92
CA TYR A 111 19.08 15.68 24.57
C TYR A 111 19.00 14.53 23.55
N ALA A 112 19.66 13.40 23.82
CA ALA A 112 19.56 12.21 22.98
C ALA A 112 18.14 11.64 22.94
N ALA A 113 17.44 11.59 24.08
CA ALA A 113 16.11 11.01 24.17
C ALA A 113 15.07 11.70 23.25
N PRO A 114 14.91 13.04 23.24
CA PRO A 114 14.04 13.73 22.30
C PRO A 114 14.43 13.52 20.84
N LEU A 115 15.73 13.54 20.50
CA LEU A 115 16.20 13.29 19.14
C LEU A 115 15.86 11.89 18.65
N ILE A 116 16.04 10.90 19.52
CA ILE A 116 15.68 9.50 19.26
C ILE A 116 14.17 9.38 19.08
N LEU A 117 13.36 10.03 19.92
CA LEU A 117 11.90 10.03 19.82
C LEU A 117 11.42 10.66 18.50
N LEU A 118 12.02 11.76 18.03
CA LEU A 118 11.71 12.34 16.73
C LEU A 118 12.08 11.41 15.58
N ALA A 119 13.22 10.72 15.69
CA ALA A 119 13.63 9.73 14.71
C ALA A 119 12.65 8.53 14.68
N GLN A 120 12.22 8.05 15.85
CA GLN A 120 11.29 6.92 16.01
C GLN A 120 9.88 7.25 15.51
N ASN A 121 9.30 8.39 15.90
CA ASN A 121 7.97 8.83 15.43
C ASN A 121 7.85 8.83 13.90
N ARG A 122 8.94 9.14 13.20
CA ARG A 122 8.96 9.13 11.73
C ARG A 122 9.12 7.73 11.14
N GLN A 123 9.91 6.85 11.77
CA GLN A 123 9.97 5.45 11.34
C GLN A 123 8.60 4.80 11.51
N GLU A 124 7.93 5.00 12.65
CA GLU A 124 6.57 4.49 12.89
C GLU A 124 5.55 5.03 11.86
N ALA A 125 5.68 6.30 11.45
CA ALA A 125 4.83 6.86 10.40
C ALA A 125 5.06 6.20 9.03
N ARG A 126 6.32 5.87 8.68
CA ARG A 126 6.64 5.14 7.44
C ARG A 126 6.15 3.70 7.51
N ASP A 127 6.41 3.03 8.61
CA ASP A 127 6.00 1.64 8.85
C ASP A 127 4.49 1.50 8.77
N ARG A 128 3.74 2.47 9.30
CA ARG A 128 2.28 2.53 9.17
C ARG A 128 1.82 2.61 7.71
N VAL A 129 2.41 3.50 6.91
CA VAL A 129 2.03 3.65 5.49
C VAL A 129 2.39 2.40 4.69
N GLN A 130 3.52 1.78 5.00
CA GLN A 130 3.93 0.53 4.36
C GLN A 130 2.99 -0.61 4.72
N TYR A 131 2.61 -0.72 5.99
CA TYR A 131 1.64 -1.70 6.46
C TYR A 131 0.25 -1.55 5.84
N GLU A 132 -0.22 -0.31 5.66
CA GLU A 132 -1.48 -0.04 4.95
C GLU A 132 -1.42 -0.49 3.48
N ARG A 133 -0.30 -0.24 2.79
CA ARG A 133 -0.11 -0.69 1.41
C ARG A 133 -0.05 -2.21 1.31
N ASP A 134 0.69 -2.86 2.20
CA ASP A 134 0.82 -4.32 2.19
C ASP A 134 -0.55 -4.97 2.40
N ARG A 135 -1.38 -4.41 3.28
CA ARG A 135 -2.78 -4.86 3.43
C ARG A 135 -3.62 -4.73 2.16
N ASP A 136 -3.51 -3.62 1.46
CA ASP A 136 -4.23 -3.41 0.19
C ASP A 136 -3.74 -4.38 -0.89
N VAL A 137 -2.44 -4.64 -0.95
CA VAL A 137 -1.83 -5.59 -1.88
C VAL A 137 -2.30 -7.00 -1.55
N ASP A 138 -2.21 -7.44 -0.30
CA ASP A 138 -2.65 -8.76 0.14
C ASP A 138 -4.14 -9.01 -0.17
N ALA A 139 -4.99 -8.01 0.06
CA ALA A 139 -6.41 -8.10 -0.26
C ALA A 139 -6.65 -8.30 -1.77
N ARG A 140 -5.90 -7.58 -2.62
CA ARG A 140 -5.98 -7.73 -4.08
C ARG A 140 -5.43 -9.06 -4.54
N THR A 141 -4.26 -9.47 -4.06
CA THR A 141 -3.65 -10.76 -4.39
C THR A 141 -4.56 -11.92 -4.00
N ARG A 142 -5.24 -11.83 -2.86
CA ARG A 142 -6.25 -12.83 -2.47
C ARG A 142 -7.43 -12.86 -3.44
N ALA A 143 -7.97 -11.70 -3.82
CA ALA A 143 -9.06 -11.62 -4.79
C ALA A 143 -8.65 -12.18 -6.17
N ASP A 144 -7.44 -11.88 -6.63
CA ASP A 144 -6.88 -12.38 -7.88
C ASP A 144 -6.70 -13.91 -7.83
N MET A 145 -6.20 -14.45 -6.71
CA MET A 145 -6.12 -15.90 -6.53
C MET A 145 -7.50 -16.56 -6.53
N GLU A 146 -8.50 -15.96 -5.88
CA GLU A 146 -9.88 -16.47 -5.89
C GLU A 146 -10.53 -16.38 -7.28
N PHE A 147 -10.16 -15.38 -8.07
CA PHE A 147 -10.59 -15.26 -9.46
C PHE A 147 -9.94 -16.33 -10.33
N LEU A 148 -8.62 -16.46 -10.27
CA LEU A 148 -7.87 -17.48 -11.00
C LEU A 148 -8.31 -18.89 -10.61
N ALA A 149 -8.60 -19.17 -9.34
CA ALA A 149 -9.13 -20.46 -8.91
C ALA A 149 -10.49 -20.77 -9.54
N ARG A 150 -11.36 -19.77 -9.65
CA ARG A 150 -12.67 -19.90 -10.32
C ARG A 150 -12.51 -20.14 -11.82
N GLU A 151 -11.64 -19.37 -12.48
CA GLU A 151 -11.33 -19.56 -13.91
C GLU A 151 -10.67 -20.92 -14.18
N MET A 152 -9.81 -21.40 -13.29
CA MET A 152 -9.23 -22.74 -13.41
C MET A 152 -10.28 -23.85 -13.21
N ALA A 153 -11.24 -23.66 -12.31
CA ALA A 153 -12.34 -24.59 -12.13
C ALA A 153 -13.27 -24.64 -13.35
N SER A 154 -13.62 -23.48 -13.92
CA SER A 154 -14.45 -23.41 -15.13
C SER A 154 -13.72 -24.02 -16.35
N LEU A 155 -12.43 -23.70 -16.52
CA LEU A 155 -11.59 -24.28 -17.58
C LEU A 155 -11.50 -25.80 -17.44
N ARG A 156 -11.30 -26.32 -16.21
CA ARG A 156 -11.26 -27.76 -15.95
C ARG A 156 -12.57 -28.45 -16.31
N MET A 157 -13.72 -27.84 -16.00
CA MET A 157 -15.03 -28.38 -16.36
C MET A 157 -15.21 -28.41 -17.89
N ALA A 158 -14.90 -27.31 -18.57
CA ALA A 158 -15.00 -27.21 -20.04
C ALA A 158 -14.09 -28.23 -20.76
N VAL A 159 -12.84 -28.39 -20.29
CA VAL A 159 -11.93 -29.43 -20.83
C VAL A 159 -12.43 -30.83 -20.49
N GLY A 160 -12.99 -31.04 -19.30
CA GLY A 160 -13.57 -32.31 -18.88
C GLY A 160 -14.70 -32.79 -19.80
N GLU A 161 -15.59 -31.89 -20.22
CA GLU A 161 -16.68 -32.22 -21.15
C GLU A 161 -16.17 -32.62 -22.54
N VAL A 162 -15.19 -31.89 -23.10
CA VAL A 162 -14.62 -32.19 -24.44
C VAL A 162 -13.74 -33.44 -24.42
N ALA A 163 -13.08 -33.73 -23.29
CA ALA A 163 -12.24 -34.92 -23.12
C ALA A 163 -13.02 -36.17 -22.65
N THR A 164 -14.36 -36.12 -22.61
CA THR A 164 -15.13 -37.30 -22.19
C THR A 164 -14.90 -38.41 -23.22
N ARG A 165 -14.50 -39.60 -22.74
CA ARG A 165 -14.19 -40.78 -23.58
C ARG A 165 -15.28 -41.05 -24.61
N ASP A 166 -16.54 -40.82 -24.25
CA ASP A 166 -17.68 -41.08 -25.13
C ASP A 166 -17.79 -40.08 -26.28
N PHE A 167 -17.43 -38.80 -26.08
CA PHE A 167 -17.36 -37.79 -27.15
C PHE A 167 -16.21 -38.09 -28.13
N LEU A 168 -15.01 -38.32 -27.59
CA LEU A 168 -13.85 -38.75 -28.40
C LEU A 168 -14.16 -40.05 -29.16
N ARG A 169 -14.88 -40.98 -28.53
CA ARG A 169 -15.28 -42.24 -29.14
C ARG A 169 -16.35 -42.04 -30.21
N SER A 170 -17.35 -41.19 -29.99
CA SER A 170 -18.37 -40.90 -31.00
C SER A 170 -17.73 -40.22 -32.21
N GLU A 171 -16.78 -39.31 -31.98
CA GLU A 171 -16.19 -38.55 -33.08
C GLU A 171 -15.15 -39.35 -33.88
N LEU A 172 -14.38 -40.21 -33.22
CA LEU A 172 -13.58 -41.22 -33.93
C LEU A 172 -14.47 -42.16 -34.75
N ARG A 173 -15.66 -42.53 -34.25
CA ARG A 173 -16.60 -43.40 -34.98
C ARG A 173 -17.25 -42.70 -36.16
N SER A 174 -17.61 -41.43 -35.99
CA SER A 174 -18.14 -40.55 -37.03
C SER A 174 -17.13 -40.43 -38.17
N LEU A 175 -15.89 -40.07 -37.86
CA LEU A 175 -14.80 -39.95 -38.85
C LEU A 175 -14.49 -41.29 -39.55
N LEU A 176 -14.49 -42.41 -38.82
CA LEU A 176 -14.33 -43.74 -39.41
C LEU A 176 -15.48 -44.09 -40.37
N ALA A 177 -16.72 -43.75 -40.01
CA ALA A 177 -17.88 -44.02 -40.85
C ALA A 177 -17.85 -43.19 -42.14
N ASP A 178 -17.43 -41.91 -42.05
CA ASP A 178 -17.25 -41.05 -43.23
C ASP A 178 -16.16 -41.59 -44.18
N LEU A 179 -15.05 -42.11 -43.65
CA LEU A 179 -14.00 -42.73 -44.46
C LEU A 179 -14.46 -44.03 -45.14
N ASP A 180 -15.24 -44.88 -44.46
CA ASP A 180 -15.81 -46.11 -45.06
C ASP A 180 -16.82 -45.79 -46.17
N LEU A 181 -17.66 -44.76 -45.96
CA LEU A 181 -18.56 -44.24 -46.99
C LEU A 181 -17.79 -43.78 -48.22
N LYS A 182 -16.72 -43.01 -48.02
CA LYS A 182 -15.89 -42.47 -49.10
C LYS A 182 -15.14 -43.56 -49.87
N SER A 183 -14.61 -44.56 -49.16
CA SER A 183 -13.97 -45.74 -49.78
C SER A 183 -14.95 -46.53 -50.65
N ARG A 184 -16.22 -46.67 -50.23
CA ARG A 184 -17.26 -47.36 -51.01
C ARG A 184 -17.75 -46.56 -52.20
N GLU A 185 -17.64 -45.24 -52.15
CA GLU A 185 -17.95 -44.36 -53.26
C GLU A 185 -16.86 -44.45 -54.34
N ASP A 186 -15.59 -44.49 -53.93
CA ASP A 186 -14.44 -44.69 -54.83
C ASP A 186 -14.45 -46.08 -55.51
N ASP A 187 -14.93 -47.13 -54.84
CA ASP A 187 -15.08 -48.48 -55.43
C ASP A 187 -16.23 -48.62 -56.45
N ARG A 188 -17.10 -47.62 -56.57
CA ARG A 188 -18.26 -47.63 -57.50
C ARG A 188 -18.03 -46.85 -58.79
N VAL A 189 -16.84 -46.28 -58.99
CA VAL A 189 -16.42 -45.53 -60.19
C VAL A 189 -15.46 -46.38 -61.01
#